data_AF-A0AB38XQ59-F1
#
_entry.id   AF-A0AB38XQ59-F1
#
_cell.length_a   1.000
_cell.length_b   1.000
_cell.length_c   1.000
_cell.angle_alpha   90.00
_cell.angle_beta   90.00
_cell.angle_gamma   90.00
#
_symmetry.space_group_name_H-M   'P 1'
#
loop_
_entity.id
_entity.type
_entity.pdbx_description
1 polymer ?
#
loop_
_entity_poly.entity_id
_entity_poly.type
_entity_poly.pdbx_seq_one_letter_code
_entity_poly.pdbx_strand_id
1 'polypeptide(L)'
;MLSGTEFAKVEVEGARKLRRELRRAGRSLDDLKEAGRAAANIVAERARTLAPKGPSGNLSADIRAGNIATGGIVKTGRKRIPYAGPIHWGWLKVGANYSGGKYKPGQKRNIKPNPFLSNAATETERIWVPVYEKYLEKVLDDLKGKEI
;
A
#
# COMPACT_ATOMS: atom_id res chain seq x y z
N MET A 1 -33.69 7.28 3.89
CA MET A 1 -32.82 7.25 2.69
C MET A 1 -31.37 7.28 3.14
N LEU A 2 -30.72 6.12 3.29
CA LEU A 2 -29.28 6.04 3.50
C LEU A 2 -28.70 5.21 2.35
N SER A 3 -27.90 5.88 1.53
CA SER A 3 -27.22 5.37 0.35
C SER A 3 -26.39 4.14 0.75
N GLY A 4 -26.64 3.03 0.07
CA GLY A 4 -25.81 1.83 0.18
C GLY A 4 -24.46 2.12 -0.45
N THR A 5 -23.38 1.86 0.29
CA THR A 5 -22.03 1.84 -0.26
C THR A 5 -21.93 0.69 -1.26
N GLU A 6 -21.91 1.01 -2.56
CA GLU A 6 -21.57 0.03 -3.59
C GLU A 6 -20.13 -0.43 -3.38
N PHE A 7 -19.95 -1.72 -3.09
CA PHE A 7 -18.65 -2.35 -3.13
C PHE A 7 -18.33 -2.67 -4.59
N ALA A 8 -17.50 -1.86 -5.24
CA ALA A 8 -16.99 -2.15 -6.56
C ALA A 8 -15.98 -3.32 -6.48
N LYS A 9 -16.36 -4.49 -7.01
CA LYS A 9 -15.44 -5.60 -7.23
C LYS A 9 -14.69 -5.34 -8.54
N VAL A 10 -13.42 -4.98 -8.45
CA VAL A 10 -12.54 -4.89 -9.63
C VAL A 10 -11.88 -6.25 -9.84
N GLU A 11 -12.25 -6.93 -10.92
CA GLU A 11 -11.64 -8.18 -11.35
C GLU A 11 -10.74 -7.91 -12.56
N VAL A 12 -9.45 -8.21 -12.41
CA VAL A 12 -8.47 -8.01 -13.49
C VAL A 12 -8.27 -9.35 -14.20
N GLU A 13 -8.90 -9.49 -15.37
CA GLU A 13 -8.71 -10.66 -16.22
C GLU A 13 -7.27 -10.72 -16.77
N GLY A 14 -6.72 -11.94 -16.90
CA GLY A 14 -5.42 -12.14 -17.53
C GLY A 14 -4.17 -11.77 -16.70
N ALA A 15 -4.30 -11.07 -15.57
CA ALA A 15 -3.14 -10.66 -14.75
C ALA A 15 -2.27 -11.84 -14.26
N ARG A 16 -2.90 -12.97 -13.92
CA ARG A 16 -2.18 -14.20 -13.53
C ARG A 16 -1.44 -14.83 -14.71
N LYS A 17 -2.07 -14.84 -15.89
CA LYS A 17 -1.49 -15.35 -17.14
C LYS A 17 -0.28 -14.51 -17.54
N LEU A 18 -0.43 -13.17 -17.57
CA LEU A 18 0.65 -12.23 -17.86
C LEU A 18 1.88 -12.46 -16.96
N ARG A 19 1.69 -12.56 -15.65
CA ARG A 19 2.80 -12.81 -14.70
C ARG A 19 3.48 -14.15 -14.94
N ARG A 20 2.71 -15.19 -15.31
CA ARG A 20 3.26 -16.51 -15.60
C ARG A 20 4.12 -16.48 -16.87
N GLU A 21 3.63 -15.86 -17.94
CA GLU A 21 4.38 -15.75 -19.20
C GLU A 21 5.63 -14.88 -19.03
N LEU A 22 5.55 -13.76 -18.27
CA LEU A 22 6.71 -12.94 -17.91
C LEU A 22 7.82 -13.73 -17.21
N ARG A 23 7.45 -14.59 -16.24
CA ARG A 23 8.43 -15.45 -15.54
C ARG A 23 9.01 -16.53 -16.45
N ARG A 24 8.18 -17.12 -17.33
CA ARG A 24 8.63 -18.14 -18.30
C ARG A 24 9.61 -17.58 -19.32
N ALA A 25 9.44 -16.33 -19.72
CA ALA A 25 10.35 -15.64 -20.65
C ALA A 25 11.74 -15.33 -20.03
N GLY A 26 12.03 -15.77 -18.79
CA GLY A 26 13.32 -15.56 -18.13
C GLY A 26 13.68 -14.09 -17.86
N ARG A 27 12.72 -13.17 -18.04
CA ARG A 27 12.95 -11.73 -17.85
C ARG A 27 12.98 -11.39 -16.36
N SER A 28 13.85 -10.44 -16.04
CA SER A 28 13.86 -9.88 -14.70
C SER A 28 12.58 -9.10 -14.43
N LEU A 29 11.86 -9.48 -13.38
CA LEU A 29 10.74 -8.73 -12.84
C LEU A 29 11.19 -7.39 -12.21
N ASP A 30 12.47 -7.04 -12.29
CA ASP A 30 13.04 -5.87 -11.64
C ASP A 30 12.49 -4.56 -12.23
N ASP A 31 12.18 -4.50 -13.53
CA ASP A 31 11.52 -3.32 -14.13
C ASP A 31 10.11 -3.09 -13.56
N LEU A 32 9.34 -4.17 -13.36
CA LEU A 32 8.02 -4.11 -12.73
C LEU A 32 8.10 -3.74 -11.24
N LYS A 33 9.16 -4.20 -10.56
CA LYS A 33 9.42 -3.82 -9.17
C LYS A 33 9.76 -2.33 -9.08
N GLU A 34 10.51 -1.79 -10.03
CA GLU A 34 10.87 -0.36 -10.06
C GLU A 34 9.64 0.51 -10.36
N ALA A 35 8.79 0.09 -11.29
CA ALA A 35 7.50 0.72 -11.54
C ALA A 35 6.62 0.77 -10.28
N GLY A 36 6.51 -0.37 -9.59
CA GLY A 36 5.80 -0.45 -8.32
C GLY A 36 6.42 0.45 -7.25
N ARG A 37 7.74 0.54 -7.19
CA ARG A 37 8.46 1.41 -6.25
C ARG A 37 8.21 2.89 -6.56
N ALA A 38 8.23 3.30 -7.82
CA ALA A 38 7.96 4.67 -8.26
C ALA A 38 6.54 5.10 -7.88
N ALA A 39 5.54 4.26 -8.18
CA ALA A 39 4.16 4.50 -7.76
C ALA A 39 4.04 4.59 -6.23
N ALA A 40 4.67 3.66 -5.50
CA ALA A 40 4.66 3.67 -4.04
C ALA A 40 5.36 4.89 -3.43
N ASN A 41 6.39 5.46 -4.08
CA ASN A 41 7.05 6.68 -3.62
C ASN A 41 6.10 7.88 -3.66
N ILE A 42 5.32 8.04 -4.73
CA ILE A 42 4.33 9.12 -4.85
C ILE A 42 3.34 9.05 -3.68
N VAL A 43 2.80 7.85 -3.43
CA VAL A 43 1.88 7.61 -2.31
C VAL A 43 2.57 7.87 -0.97
N ALA A 44 3.83 7.44 -0.80
CA ALA A 44 4.58 7.61 0.44
C ALA A 44 4.82 9.08 0.77
N GLU A 45 5.19 9.92 -0.21
CA GLU A 45 5.36 11.35 0.01
C GLU A 45 4.06 12.00 0.49
N ARG A 46 2.94 11.70 -0.17
CA ARG A 46 1.64 12.22 0.27
C ARG A 46 1.29 11.71 1.66
N ALA A 47 1.51 10.42 1.93
CA ALA A 47 1.22 9.83 3.22
C ALA A 47 2.01 10.49 4.37
N ARG A 48 3.26 10.93 4.15
CA ARG A 48 4.02 11.69 5.16
C ARG A 48 3.37 13.03 5.50
N THR A 49 2.71 13.66 4.54
CA THR A 49 1.99 14.92 4.79
C THR A 49 0.68 14.70 5.55
N LEU A 50 0.01 13.57 5.34
CA LEU A 50 -1.27 13.23 5.98
C LEU A 50 -1.09 12.58 7.36
N ALA A 51 0.05 11.95 7.61
CA ALA A 51 0.31 11.24 8.85
C ALA A 51 0.30 12.18 10.06
N PRO A 52 -0.39 11.81 11.16
CA PRO A 52 -0.34 12.56 12.40
C PRO A 52 1.09 12.79 12.88
N LYS A 53 1.45 14.05 13.08
CA LYS A 53 2.72 14.45 13.69
C LYS A 53 2.52 14.55 15.19
N GLY A 54 2.77 13.44 15.88
CA GLY A 54 2.92 13.46 17.34
C GLY A 54 4.20 14.19 17.76
N PRO A 55 4.48 14.29 19.07
CA PRO A 55 5.60 15.06 19.60
C PRO A 55 6.98 14.69 19.02
N SER A 56 7.16 13.43 18.63
CA SER A 56 8.42 12.93 18.06
C SER A 56 8.47 12.92 16.54
N GLY A 57 7.34 13.10 15.84
CA GLY A 57 7.28 12.99 14.37
C GLY A 57 7.59 11.59 13.79
N ASN A 58 7.93 10.60 14.64
CA ASN A 58 8.45 9.30 14.22
C ASN A 58 7.51 8.52 13.28
N LEU A 59 6.19 8.66 13.44
CA LEU A 59 5.21 7.99 12.59
C LEU A 59 5.35 8.40 11.12
N SER A 60 5.38 9.71 10.88
CA SER A 60 5.57 10.29 9.55
C SER A 60 6.94 9.89 8.99
N ALA A 61 7.99 9.94 9.80
CA ALA A 61 9.35 9.60 9.36
C ALA A 61 9.52 8.12 8.98
N ASP A 62 8.73 7.20 9.53
CA ASP A 62 8.83 5.76 9.23
C ASP A 62 8.09 5.31 7.96
N ILE A 63 7.33 6.20 7.33
CA ILE A 63 6.61 5.90 6.10
C ILE A 63 7.61 5.68 4.97
N ARG A 64 7.58 4.45 4.43
CA ARG A 64 8.54 3.96 3.45
C ARG A 64 7.81 3.30 2.29
N ALA A 65 8.20 3.69 1.09
CA ALA A 65 7.88 2.94 -0.11
C ALA A 65 8.75 1.68 -0.19
N GLY A 66 8.19 0.65 -0.79
CA GLY A 66 8.87 -0.58 -1.15
C GLY A 66 8.24 -1.18 -2.38
N ASN A 67 8.84 -2.27 -2.82
CA ASN A 67 8.42 -3.06 -3.96
C ASN A 67 8.10 -4.48 -3.52
N ILE A 68 7.16 -5.10 -4.21
CA ILE A 68 6.88 -6.53 -4.15
C ILE A 68 6.85 -7.07 -5.57
N ALA A 69 6.94 -8.39 -5.73
CA ALA A 69 6.97 -9.02 -7.05
C ALA A 69 5.75 -8.72 -7.94
N THR A 70 4.67 -8.19 -7.36
CA THR A 70 3.41 -7.90 -8.04
C THR A 70 3.02 -6.42 -8.00
N GLY A 71 3.91 -5.51 -7.57
CA GLY A 71 3.61 -4.07 -7.54
C GLY A 71 4.34 -3.28 -6.46
N GLY A 72 3.77 -2.12 -6.11
CA GLY A 72 4.26 -1.24 -5.05
C GLY A 72 3.62 -1.51 -3.69
N ILE A 73 4.34 -1.17 -2.62
CA ILE A 73 3.79 -1.20 -1.26
C ILE A 73 4.30 -0.02 -0.44
N VAL A 74 3.42 0.58 0.37
CA VAL A 74 3.82 1.58 1.36
C VAL A 74 3.68 0.97 2.75
N LYS A 75 4.72 1.07 3.57
CA LYS A 75 4.82 0.45 4.89
C LYS A 75 5.12 1.50 5.95
N THR A 76 4.56 1.28 7.14
CA THR A 76 4.88 1.99 8.37
C THR A 76 4.64 1.05 9.56
N GLY A 77 5.16 1.41 10.73
CA GLY A 77 4.95 0.65 11.96
C GLY A 77 6.04 -0.38 12.21
N ARG A 78 7.30 0.00 12.08
CA ARG A 78 8.43 -0.81 12.60
C ARG A 78 8.21 -1.15 14.08
N LYS A 79 9.00 -2.08 14.62
CA LYS A 79 8.97 -2.50 16.05
C LYS A 79 8.94 -1.31 17.03
N ARG A 80 9.63 -0.20 16.71
CA ARG A 80 9.68 1.02 17.53
C ARG A 80 8.42 1.91 17.45
N ILE A 81 7.51 1.62 16.51
CA ILE A 81 6.29 2.38 16.22
C ILE A 81 5.09 1.43 16.24
N PRO A 82 4.83 0.75 17.38
CA PRO A 82 3.73 -0.22 17.50
C PRO A 82 2.34 0.43 17.41
N TYR A 83 2.27 1.76 17.49
CA TYR A 83 1.04 2.54 17.45
C TYR A 83 0.59 2.92 16.03
N ALA A 84 1.37 2.63 14.99
CA ALA A 84 1.02 3.03 13.62
C ALA A 84 -0.29 2.38 13.14
N GLY A 85 -0.43 1.06 13.29
CA GLY A 85 -1.65 0.33 12.94
C GLY A 85 -2.88 0.80 13.74
N PRO A 86 -2.79 0.89 15.08
CA PRO A 86 -3.86 1.46 15.91
C PRO A 86 -4.29 2.88 15.54
N ILE A 87 -3.39 3.74 15.06
CA ILE A 87 -3.75 5.09 14.58
C ILE A 87 -4.41 5.00 13.21
N HIS A 88 -3.83 4.21 12.30
CA HIS A 88 -4.31 4.12 10.92
C HIS A 88 -5.72 3.52 10.84
N TRP A 89 -5.94 2.36 11.46
CA TRP A 89 -7.24 1.67 11.44
C TRP A 89 -8.16 2.03 12.60
N GLY A 90 -7.66 2.80 13.56
CA GLY A 90 -8.34 3.02 14.83
C GLY A 90 -8.16 1.83 15.77
N TRP A 91 -8.39 2.09 17.05
CA TRP A 91 -8.35 1.09 18.10
C TRP A 91 -9.24 1.53 19.26
N LEU A 92 -10.51 1.17 19.20
CA LEU A 92 -11.50 1.57 20.20
C LEU A 92 -11.37 0.73 21.49
N LYS A 93 -11.16 -0.58 21.35
CA LYS A 93 -11.03 -1.53 22.45
C LYS A 93 -9.95 -2.55 22.16
N VAL A 94 -9.29 -3.05 23.20
CA VAL A 94 -8.31 -4.14 23.10
C VAL A 94 -9.02 -5.44 22.72
N GLY A 95 -8.51 -6.13 21.70
CA GLY A 95 -9.08 -7.37 21.20
C GLY A 95 -8.98 -8.53 22.20
N ALA A 96 -9.85 -9.53 22.05
CA ALA A 96 -9.93 -10.69 22.94
C ALA A 96 -8.60 -11.46 23.02
N ASN A 97 -7.90 -11.59 21.90
CA ASN A 97 -6.66 -12.37 21.77
C ASN A 97 -5.39 -11.52 21.94
N TYR A 98 -5.47 -10.35 22.58
CA TYR A 98 -4.30 -9.50 22.78
C TYR A 98 -3.33 -10.12 23.79
N SER A 99 -2.12 -10.46 23.34
CA SER A 99 -1.07 -11.09 24.14
C SER A 99 0.10 -10.17 24.49
N GLY A 100 0.02 -8.87 24.18
CA GLY A 100 1.14 -7.94 24.31
C GLY A 100 1.47 -7.49 25.74
N GLY A 101 0.85 -8.06 26.77
CA GLY A 101 1.12 -7.86 28.20
C GLY A 101 0.80 -6.45 28.76
N LYS A 102 0.75 -5.42 27.92
CA LYS A 102 0.57 -4.02 28.34
C LYS A 102 -0.88 -3.66 28.69
N TYR A 103 -1.84 -4.32 28.07
CA TYR A 103 -3.27 -4.01 28.20
C TYR A 103 -4.08 -5.28 28.42
N LYS A 104 -5.25 -5.13 29.02
CA LYS A 104 -6.19 -6.24 29.23
C LYS A 104 -7.19 -6.32 28.07
N PRO A 105 -7.58 -7.52 27.61
CA PRO A 105 -8.70 -7.68 26.69
C PRO A 105 -9.94 -6.90 27.14
N GLY A 106 -10.60 -6.21 26.20
CA GLY A 106 -11.78 -5.38 26.49
C GLY A 106 -11.49 -3.97 27.03
N GLN A 107 -10.24 -3.65 27.38
CA GLN A 107 -9.86 -2.30 27.84
C GLN A 107 -10.16 -1.26 26.75
N LYS A 108 -10.80 -0.14 27.13
CA LYS A 108 -11.09 0.97 26.22
C LYS A 108 -9.81 1.73 25.87
N ARG A 109 -9.60 1.97 24.59
CA ARG A 109 -8.47 2.73 24.02
C ARG A 109 -8.92 4.02 23.35
N ASN A 110 -10.14 4.06 22.81
CA ASN A 110 -10.78 5.24 22.20
C ASN A 110 -9.94 5.94 21.12
N ILE A 111 -9.08 5.19 20.41
CA ILE A 111 -8.30 5.73 19.30
C ILE A 111 -9.19 5.71 18.06
N LYS A 112 -9.51 6.89 17.53
CA LYS A 112 -10.28 7.03 16.29
C LYS A 112 -9.38 6.69 15.08
N PRO A 113 -9.93 6.08 14.01
CA PRO A 113 -9.18 5.81 12.79
C PRO A 113 -8.76 7.12 12.12
N ASN A 114 -7.51 7.15 11.68
CA ASN A 114 -6.99 8.14 10.74
C ASN A 114 -6.26 7.39 9.62
N PRO A 115 -6.96 6.96 8.55
CA PRO A 115 -6.41 6.06 7.55
C PRO A 115 -5.48 6.78 6.54
N PHE A 116 -4.44 7.45 7.03
CA PHE A 116 -3.57 8.33 6.26
C PHE A 116 -2.88 7.65 5.07
N LEU A 117 -2.51 6.36 5.15
CA LEU A 117 -1.95 5.63 4.00
C LEU A 117 -2.99 5.38 2.90
N SER A 118 -4.22 5.04 3.29
CA SER A 118 -5.30 4.71 2.37
C SER A 118 -5.76 5.97 1.67
N ASN A 119 -5.94 7.06 2.43
CA ASN A 119 -6.26 8.37 1.90
C ASN A 119 -5.17 8.86 0.94
N ALA A 120 -3.89 8.70 1.30
CA ALA A 120 -2.79 9.06 0.40
C ALA A 120 -2.84 8.30 -0.93
N ALA A 121 -3.11 6.98 -0.88
CA ALA A 121 -3.19 6.15 -2.08
C ALA A 121 -4.33 6.58 -3.00
N THR A 122 -5.51 6.86 -2.44
CA THR A 122 -6.69 7.34 -3.17
C THR A 122 -6.48 8.75 -3.71
N GLU A 123 -5.98 9.69 -2.91
CA GLU A 123 -5.76 11.07 -3.33
C GLU A 123 -4.72 11.20 -4.46
N THR A 124 -3.75 10.29 -4.51
CA THR A 124 -2.69 10.32 -5.52
C THR A 124 -2.93 9.37 -6.69
N GLU A 125 -4.10 8.71 -6.76
CA GLU A 125 -4.44 7.72 -7.80
C GLU A 125 -4.21 8.25 -9.21
N ARG A 126 -4.68 9.47 -9.48
CA ARG A 126 -4.51 10.15 -10.78
C ARG A 126 -3.06 10.40 -11.18
N ILE A 127 -2.13 10.32 -10.22
CA ILE A 127 -0.70 10.59 -10.42
C ILE A 127 0.06 9.27 -10.58
N TRP A 128 -0.15 8.29 -9.69
CA TRP A 128 0.63 7.06 -9.71
C TRP A 128 0.11 6.02 -10.72
N VAL A 129 -1.18 6.03 -11.06
CA VAL A 129 -1.75 5.08 -12.04
C VAL A 129 -1.11 5.25 -13.42
N PRO A 130 -1.05 6.46 -14.03
CA PRO A 130 -0.44 6.63 -15.35
C PRO A 130 1.05 6.30 -15.36
N VAL A 131 1.74 6.59 -14.25
CA VAL A 131 3.16 6.22 -14.09
C VAL A 131 3.32 4.71 -14.16
N TYR A 132 2.50 3.97 -13.40
CA TYR A 132 2.53 2.51 -13.40
C TYR A 132 2.13 1.91 -14.76
N GLU A 133 1.10 2.45 -15.40
CA GLU A 133 0.64 2.03 -16.74
C GLU A 133 1.75 2.19 -17.79
N LYS A 134 2.43 3.34 -17.84
CA LYS A 134 3.55 3.58 -18.76
C LYS A 134 4.67 2.54 -18.61
N TYR A 135 5.00 2.15 -17.39
CA TYR A 135 5.99 1.11 -17.16
C TYR A 135 5.49 -0.27 -17.57
N LEU A 136 4.22 -0.56 -17.35
CA LEU A 136 3.61 -1.82 -17.77
C LEU A 136 3.59 -1.93 -19.30
N GLU A 137 3.22 -0.87 -20.01
CA GLU A 137 3.28 -0.78 -21.48
C GLU A 137 4.70 -1.03 -21.97
N LYS A 138 5.71 -0.38 -21.39
CA LYS A 138 7.11 -0.64 -21.73
C LYS A 138 7.48 -2.12 -21.59
N VAL A 139 7.06 -2.75 -20.49
CA VAL A 139 7.32 -4.18 -20.25
C VAL A 139 6.59 -5.05 -21.29
N LEU A 140 5.39 -4.66 -21.73
CA LEU A 140 4.61 -5.37 -22.76
C LEU A 140 5.21 -5.21 -24.16
N ASP A 141 5.64 -4.01 -24.55
CA ASP A 141 6.27 -3.76 -25.85
C ASP A 141 7.59 -4.50 -25.98
N ASP A 142 8.36 -4.54 -24.91
CA ASP A 142 9.56 -5.35 -24.78
C ASP A 142 9.30 -6.86 -25.01
N LEU A 143 8.12 -7.37 -24.65
CA LEU A 143 7.73 -8.75 -24.95
C LEU A 143 7.38 -8.92 -26.42
N LYS A 144 6.56 -8.03 -26.98
CA LYS A 144 6.10 -8.10 -28.37
C LYS A 144 7.24 -7.93 -29.38
N GLY A 145 8.19 -7.04 -29.10
CA GLY A 145 9.36 -6.80 -29.96
C GLY A 145 10.37 -7.96 -30.02
N LYS A 146 10.19 -9.02 -29.22
CA LYS A 146 11.00 -10.25 -29.25
C LYS A 146 10.27 -11.46 -29.85
N GLU A 147 9.03 -11.32 -30.31
CA GLU A 147 8.43 -12.27 -31.24
C GLU A 147 8.98 -12.00 -32.65
N ILE A 148 10.26 -12.31 -32.85
CA ILE A 148 10.91 -12.52 -34.16
C ILE A 148 11.81 -13.75 -34.02
#